data_AF-A0AAU4RP20-F1
#
_entry.id   AF-A0AAU4RP20-F1
#
_cell.length_a   1.000
_cell.length_b   1.000
_cell.length_c   1.000
_cell.angle_alpha   90.00
_cell.angle_beta   90.00
_cell.angle_gamma   90.00
#
_symmetry.space_group_name_H-M   'P 1'
#
loop_
_entity.id
_entity.type
_entity.pdbx_description
1 polymer ?
#
loop_
_entity_poly.entity_id
_entity_poly.type
_entity_poly.pdbx_seq_one_letter_code
_entity_poly.pdbx_strand_id
1 'polypeptide(L)'
;MAKRQINVRVDEDVYAAIEERAAAAGMDVPDYARQVLADEGNDLRHRFLDAGDHFTEEWGEHFAERFGHPAPTRHETRGKAA
;
A
#
# COMPACT_ATOMS: atom_id res chain seq x y z
N MET A 1 28.68 2.62 -13.87
CA MET A 1 28.56 4.04 -13.44
C MET A 1 29.24 4.22 -12.09
N ALA A 2 29.82 5.39 -11.82
CA ALA A 2 30.41 5.68 -10.51
C ALA A 2 29.31 5.76 -9.43
N LYS A 3 29.49 5.03 -8.32
CA LYS A 3 28.59 5.12 -7.16
C LYS A 3 28.76 6.49 -6.50
N ARG A 4 27.65 7.11 -6.07
CA ARG A 4 27.64 8.34 -5.27
C ARG A 4 27.09 8.02 -3.89
N GLN A 5 27.60 8.69 -2.86
CA GLN A 5 27.14 8.56 -1.48
C GLN A 5 26.30 9.77 -1.09
N ILE A 6 25.20 9.52 -0.40
CA ILE A 6 24.36 10.54 0.22
C ILE A 6 24.46 10.33 1.73
N ASN A 7 24.88 11.37 2.46
CA ASN A 7 24.91 11.35 3.93
C ASN A 7 23.65 12.01 4.45
N VAL A 8 22.70 11.21 4.96
CA VAL A 8 21.43 11.69 5.50
C VAL A 8 21.44 11.47 7.00
N ARG A 9 21.18 12.54 7.77
CA ARG A 9 20.86 12.43 9.19
C ARG A 9 19.35 12.30 9.32
N VAL A 10 18.92 11.34 10.11
CA VAL A 10 17.51 11.09 10.39
C VAL A 10 17.32 11.06 11.90
N ASP A 11 16.11 11.37 12.33
CA ASP A 11 15.70 11.21 13.71
C ASP A 11 15.62 9.72 14.08
N GLU A 12 15.68 9.42 15.38
CA GLU A 12 15.74 8.04 15.89
C GLU A 12 14.49 7.23 15.53
N ASP A 13 13.32 7.86 15.57
CA ASP A 13 12.04 7.25 15.20
C ASP A 13 11.98 6.89 13.71
N VAL A 14 12.51 7.75 12.84
CA VAL A 14 12.66 7.48 11.41
C VAL A 14 13.60 6.31 11.18
N TYR A 15 14.74 6.28 11.89
CA TYR A 15 15.68 5.16 11.77
C TYR A 15 15.04 3.83 12.20
N ALA A 16 14.37 3.81 13.36
CA ALA A 16 13.67 2.62 13.87
C ALA A 16 12.60 2.12 12.89
N ALA A 17 11.86 3.04 12.27
CA ALA A 17 10.86 2.70 11.27
C ALA A 17 11.45 2.11 9.98
N ILE A 18 12.66 2.50 9.59
CA ILE A 18 13.39 1.91 8.47
C ILE A 18 13.94 0.54 8.86
N GLU A 19 14.45 0.39 10.08
CA GLU A 19 14.97 -0.87 10.60
C GLU A 19 13.90 -1.98 10.64
N GLU A 20 12.71 -1.68 11.14
CA GLU A 20 11.59 -2.62 11.14
C GLU A 20 11.25 -3.09 9.71
N ARG A 21 11.18 -2.16 8.77
CA ARG A 21 10.85 -2.47 7.36
C ARG A 21 11.95 -3.25 6.67
N ALA A 22 13.22 -2.91 6.93
CA ALA A 22 14.36 -3.64 6.42
C ALA A 22 14.33 -5.11 6.91
N ALA A 23 14.08 -5.31 8.21
CA ALA A 23 13.93 -6.64 8.79
C ALA A 23 12.77 -7.42 8.16
N ALA A 24 11.61 -6.79 7.97
CA ALA A 24 10.46 -7.40 7.29
C ALA A 24 10.75 -7.78 5.83
N ALA A 25 11.62 -7.03 5.16
CA ALA A 25 12.09 -7.31 3.79
C ALA A 25 13.26 -8.30 3.73
N GLY A 26 13.80 -8.74 4.87
CA GLY A 26 15.00 -9.59 4.92
C GLY A 26 16.28 -8.89 4.47
N MET A 27 16.34 -7.57 4.64
CA MET A 27 17.44 -6.69 4.25
C MET A 27 18.09 -6.01 5.45
N ASP A 28 19.33 -5.55 5.30
CA ASP A 28 19.90 -4.60 6.24
C ASP A 28 19.40 -3.17 5.96
N VAL A 29 19.56 -2.27 6.94
CA VAL A 29 19.09 -0.88 6.84
C VAL A 29 19.70 -0.16 5.62
N PRO A 30 21.02 -0.22 5.35
CA PRO A 30 21.59 0.41 4.16
C PRO A 30 21.06 -0.12 2.82
N ASP A 31 20.85 -1.42 2.66
CA ASP A 31 20.32 -2.04 1.45
C ASP A 31 18.86 -1.64 1.23
N TYR A 32 18.05 -1.71 2.30
CA TYR A 32 16.66 -1.29 2.23
C TYR A 32 16.53 0.20 1.87
N ALA A 33 17.32 1.08 2.49
CA ALA A 33 17.33 2.51 2.16
C ALA A 33 17.75 2.78 0.70
N ARG A 34 18.71 2.03 0.17
CA ARG A 34 19.10 2.12 -1.26
C ARG A 34 17.95 1.71 -2.17
N GLN A 35 17.24 0.64 -1.84
CA GLN A 35 16.10 0.16 -2.61
C GLN A 35 14.98 1.20 -2.63
N VAL A 36 14.62 1.77 -1.48
CA VAL A 36 13.61 2.83 -1.38
C VAL A 36 13.99 4.04 -2.25
N LEU A 37 15.25 4.49 -2.20
CA LEU A 37 15.72 5.60 -3.03
C LEU A 37 15.73 5.26 -4.53
N ALA A 38 16.01 4.00 -4.89
CA ALA A 38 15.95 3.55 -6.28
C ALA A 38 14.51 3.51 -6.80
N ASP A 39 13.57 3.03 -5.98
CA ASP A 39 12.14 2.97 -6.30
C ASP A 39 11.54 4.38 -6.43
N GLU A 40 11.92 5.29 -5.53
CA GLU A 40 11.54 6.70 -5.62
C GLU A 40 12.14 7.37 -6.86
N GLY A 41 13.41 7.12 -7.17
CA GLY A 41 14.04 7.64 -8.39
C GLY A 41 13.43 7.07 -9.68
N ASN A 42 12.76 5.93 -9.60
CA ASN A 42 11.98 5.35 -10.69
C ASN A 42 10.51 5.77 -10.64
N ASP A 43 10.07 6.61 -9.70
CA ASP A 43 8.67 7.04 -9.57
C ASP A 43 7.68 5.87 -9.37
N LEU A 44 8.14 4.77 -8.76
CA LEU A 44 7.34 3.54 -8.65
C LEU A 44 6.10 3.75 -7.76
N ARG A 45 6.26 4.50 -6.66
CA ARG A 45 5.20 4.76 -5.69
C ARG A 45 4.07 5.59 -6.31
N HIS A 46 4.40 6.67 -7.00
CA HIS A 46 3.39 7.53 -7.64
C HIS A 46 2.61 6.75 -8.70
N ARG A 47 3.32 6.06 -9.61
CA ARG A 47 2.68 5.23 -10.64
C ARG A 47 1.78 4.14 -10.06
N PHE A 48 2.16 3.55 -8.93
CA PHE A 48 1.32 2.56 -8.26
C PHE A 48 0.03 3.18 -7.70
N LEU A 49 0.12 4.34 -7.02
CA LEU A 49 -1.04 5.02 -6.47
C LEU A 49 -1.99 5.50 -7.58
N ASP A 50 -1.46 6.09 -8.64
CA ASP A 50 -2.25 6.52 -9.80
C ASP A 50 -2.99 5.33 -10.44
N ALA A 51 -2.33 4.17 -10.55
CA ALA A 51 -2.97 2.95 -11.04
C ALA A 51 -4.06 2.43 -10.08
N GLY A 52 -3.86 2.55 -8.78
CA GLY A 52 -4.84 2.18 -7.76
C GLY A 52 -6.08 3.07 -7.77
N ASP A 53 -5.88 4.38 -7.94
CA ASP A 53 -6.96 5.36 -8.10
C ASP A 53 -7.74 5.05 -9.38
N HIS A 54 -7.05 4.90 -10.52
CA HIS A 54 -7.69 4.54 -11.78
C HIS A 54 -8.48 3.22 -11.69
N PHE A 55 -7.92 2.19 -11.05
CA PHE A 55 -8.62 0.94 -10.84
C PHE A 55 -9.91 1.12 -10.03
N THR A 56 -9.85 1.95 -8.99
CA THR A 56 -11.00 2.22 -8.12
C THR A 56 -12.08 3.02 -8.86
N GLU A 57 -11.69 3.97 -9.71
CA GLU A 57 -12.61 4.72 -10.57
C GLU A 57 -13.33 3.81 -11.57
N GLU A 58 -12.60 2.94 -12.27
CA GLU A 58 -13.18 2.08 -13.31
C GLU A 58 -14.04 0.94 -12.76
N TRP A 59 -13.70 0.40 -11.58
CA TRP A 59 -14.32 -0.83 -11.06
C TRP A 59 -15.10 -0.65 -9.76
N GLY A 60 -15.03 0.51 -9.13
CA GLY A 60 -15.67 0.78 -7.84
C GLY A 60 -17.18 0.59 -7.87
N GLU A 61 -17.85 1.10 -8.90
CA GLU A 61 -19.31 0.97 -9.03
C GLU A 61 -19.74 -0.50 -9.21
N HIS A 62 -19.02 -1.28 -10.02
CA HIS A 62 -19.28 -2.70 -10.22
C HIS A 62 -19.10 -3.51 -8.92
N PHE A 63 -18.06 -3.18 -8.14
CA PHE A 63 -17.85 -3.78 -6.84
C PHE A 63 -19.00 -3.43 -5.88
N ALA A 64 -19.41 -2.16 -5.84
CA ALA A 64 -20.50 -1.69 -5.00
C ALA A 64 -21.86 -2.33 -5.39
N GLU A 65 -22.14 -2.49 -6.68
CA GLU A 65 -23.34 -3.19 -7.16
C GLU A 65 -23.38 -4.63 -6.66
N ARG A 66 -22.25 -5.34 -6.70
CA ARG A 66 -22.20 -6.75 -6.32
C ARG A 66 -22.10 -6.99 -4.82
N PHE A 67 -21.44 -6.11 -4.07
CA PHE A 67 -21.05 -6.35 -2.68
C PHE A 67 -21.47 -5.23 -1.71
N GLY A 68 -21.90 -4.06 -2.20
CA GLY A 68 -22.24 -2.89 -1.39
C GLY A 68 -23.59 -2.95 -0.69
N HIS A 69 -24.37 -4.01 -0.91
CA HIS A 69 -25.61 -4.24 -0.17
C HIS A 69 -25.32 -5.02 1.13
N PRO A 70 -25.75 -4.51 2.30
CA PRO A 70 -25.65 -5.29 3.53
C PRO A 70 -26.43 -6.60 3.36
N ALA A 71 -25.86 -7.70 3.85
CA ALA A 71 -26.55 -8.98 3.83
C ALA A 71 -27.93 -8.82 4.51
N PRO A 72 -29.02 -9.38 3.94
CA PRO A 72 -30.34 -9.26 4.53
C PRO A 72 -30.28 -9.77 5.96
N THR A 73 -30.80 -8.97 6.89
CA THR A 73 -30.79 -9.37 8.30
C THR A 73 -31.72 -10.58 8.46
N ARG A 74 -31.36 -11.51 9.35
CA ARG A 74 -32.10 -12.78 9.57
C ARG A 74 -33.61 -12.58 9.86
N HIS A 75 -34.03 -11.37 10.23
CA HIS A 75 -35.42 -11.01 10.46
C HIS A 75 -36.23 -10.78 9.17
N GLU A 76 -35.63 -10.31 8.07
CA GLU A 76 -36.33 -10.08 6.80
C GLU A 76 -36.65 -11.39 6.07
N THR A 77 -35.80 -12.42 6.22
CA THR A 77 -36.01 -13.72 5.57
C THR A 77 -37.19 -14.49 6.17
N ARG A 78 -37.55 -14.22 7.42
CA ARG A 78 -38.62 -14.93 8.15
C ARG A 78 -40.02 -14.36 7.86
N GLY A 79 -40.12 -13.11 7.40
CA GLY A 79 -41.39 -12.46 7.06
C GLY A 79 -41.90 -12.77 5.64
N LYS A 80 -41.07 -13.37 4.78
CA LYS A 80 -41.42 -13.68 3.38
C LYS A 80 -41.91 -15.12 3.15
N ALA A 81 -41.98 -15.92 4.21
CA ALA A 81 -42.40 -17.33 4.17
C ALA A 81 -43.76 -17.58 4.85
N ALA A 82 -44.59 -16.55 5.02
CA ALA A 82 -45.94 -16.63 5.57
C ALA A 82 -46.99 -16.25 4.51
#